data_AF-A0A4S0NK68-F1
#
_entry.id   AF-A0A4S0NK68-F1
#
_cell.length_a   1.000
_cell.length_b   1.000
_cell.length_c   1.000
_cell.angle_alpha   90.00
_cell.angle_beta   90.00
_cell.angle_gamma   90.00
#
_symmetry.space_group_name_H-M   'P 1'
#
loop_
_entity.id
_entity.type
_entity.pdbx_description
1 polymer ?
#
loop_
_entity_poly.entity_id
_entity_poly.type
_entity_poly.pdbx_seq_one_letter_code
_entity_poly.pdbx_strand_id
1 'polypeptide(L)'
;MNFKNILLGAMALSMVSGVALAGALDEPDNMAPFFTDSSMKTMKAEADFKAAWASMAKDKQDAMMKECQDAAMSKPHAEFCANLMMYAGHK
;
A
#
# COMPACT_ATOMS: atom_id res chain seq x y z
N MET A 1 29.31 -32.89 -18.78
CA MET A 1 28.55 -32.70 -17.52
C MET A 1 29.11 -31.45 -16.85
N ASN A 2 28.35 -30.35 -16.84
CA ASN A 2 28.84 -29.02 -16.43
C ASN A 2 28.11 -28.51 -15.17
N PHE A 3 28.94 -28.03 -14.26
CA PHE A 3 28.76 -27.44 -12.94
C PHE A 3 27.35 -27.01 -12.52
N LYS A 4 26.81 -27.79 -11.58
CA LYS A 4 25.73 -27.45 -10.65
C LYS A 4 26.17 -26.32 -9.72
N ASN A 5 25.24 -25.41 -9.46
CA ASN A 5 25.05 -24.63 -8.23
C ASN A 5 26.25 -23.87 -7.65
N ILE A 6 26.17 -22.53 -7.65
CA ILE A 6 26.41 -21.67 -6.48
C ILE A 6 25.59 -20.38 -6.68
N LEU A 7 24.35 -20.41 -6.19
CA LEU A 7 23.60 -19.21 -5.81
C LEU A 7 24.05 -18.88 -4.40
N LEU A 8 24.91 -17.88 -4.24
CA LEU A 8 25.23 -17.28 -2.94
C LEU A 8 24.67 -15.85 -2.95
N GLY A 9 23.34 -15.78 -2.93
CA GLY A 9 22.60 -14.57 -2.62
C GLY A 9 22.68 -14.33 -1.12
N ALA A 10 23.61 -13.48 -0.69
CA ALA A 10 23.62 -12.90 0.65
C ALA A 10 23.09 -11.47 0.57
N MET A 11 21.77 -11.33 0.41
CA MET A 11 21.09 -10.10 0.80
C MET A 11 20.66 -10.26 2.25
N ALA A 12 21.53 -9.84 3.16
CA ALA A 12 21.18 -9.63 4.56
C ALA A 12 20.24 -8.41 4.65
N LEU A 13 18.94 -8.63 4.41
CA LEU A 13 17.89 -7.66 4.73
C LEU A 13 17.59 -7.77 6.23
N SER A 14 18.49 -7.21 7.02
CA SER A 14 18.26 -6.86 8.41
C SER A 14 17.30 -5.67 8.48
N MET A 15 16.00 -5.91 8.36
CA MET A 15 14.95 -4.95 8.75
C MET A 15 13.77 -5.72 9.34
N VAL A 16 13.94 -6.26 10.55
CA VAL A 16 12.81 -6.46 11.47
C VAL A 16 12.81 -5.26 12.41
N SER A 17 12.45 -4.10 11.87
CA SER A 17 12.00 -2.97 12.68
C SER A 17 10.50 -3.14 12.85
N GLY A 18 10.09 -3.63 14.02
CA GLY A 18 8.74 -3.52 14.54
C GLY A 18 7.63 -4.05 13.63
N VAL A 19 7.14 -5.24 13.93
CA VAL A 19 5.72 -5.53 13.70
C VAL A 19 4.89 -4.59 14.59
N ALA A 20 4.82 -3.30 14.22
CA ALA A 20 3.54 -2.64 14.29
C ALA A 20 2.59 -3.55 13.51
N LEU A 21 1.39 -3.75 14.02
CA LEU A 21 0.32 -4.32 13.24
C LEU A 21 0.08 -3.35 12.07
N ALA A 22 0.91 -3.45 11.03
CA ALA A 22 0.94 -2.57 9.89
C ALA A 22 -0.44 -2.68 9.28
N GLY A 23 -1.21 -1.61 9.41
CA GLY A 23 -2.50 -1.54 8.78
C GLY A 23 -2.33 -1.73 7.27
N ALA A 24 -3.41 -2.09 6.58
CA ALA A 24 -3.43 -2.07 5.12
C ALA A 24 -2.95 -0.72 4.53
N LEU A 25 -3.05 0.39 5.28
CA LEU A 25 -2.50 1.70 4.94
C LEU A 25 -1.01 1.88 5.25
N ASP A 26 -0.45 1.14 6.22
CA ASP A 26 0.97 1.22 6.58
C ASP A 26 1.84 0.35 5.64
N GLU A 27 1.20 -0.62 4.97
CA GLU A 27 1.85 -1.53 4.06
C GLU A 27 2.14 -0.88 2.70
N PRO A 28 3.42 -0.67 2.34
CA PRO A 28 3.80 0.07 1.14
C PRO A 28 3.28 -0.56 -0.15
N ASP A 29 3.14 -1.89 -0.19
CA ASP A 29 2.61 -2.61 -1.36
C ASP A 29 1.14 -2.26 -1.64
N ASN A 30 0.36 -1.91 -0.62
CA ASN A 30 -1.04 -1.51 -0.78
C ASN A 30 -1.16 -0.02 -1.15
N MET A 31 -0.21 0.82 -0.69
CA MET A 31 -0.20 2.27 -0.92
C MET A 31 0.46 2.67 -2.24
N ALA A 32 1.61 2.08 -2.57
CA ALA A 32 2.44 2.43 -3.73
C ALA A 32 1.67 2.50 -5.06
N PRO A 33 0.66 1.63 -5.35
CA PRO A 33 -0.12 1.72 -6.57
C PRO A 33 -0.85 3.05 -6.77
N PHE A 34 -1.09 3.82 -5.70
CA PHE A 34 -1.81 5.10 -5.73
C PHE A 34 -0.91 6.32 -5.87
N PHE A 35 0.41 6.16 -5.79
CA PHE A 35 1.36 7.25 -5.88
C PHE A 35 2.16 7.18 -7.17
N THR A 36 2.54 8.35 -7.70
CA THR A 36 3.42 8.44 -8.87
C THR A 36 4.89 8.28 -8.49
N ASP A 37 5.21 8.47 -7.21
CA ASP A 37 6.56 8.39 -6.67
C ASP A 37 6.64 7.41 -5.51
N SER A 38 7.83 6.82 -5.35
CA SER A 38 8.16 5.91 -4.26
C SER A 38 8.28 6.61 -2.90
N SER A 39 8.23 7.95 -2.86
CA SER A 39 8.10 8.69 -1.61
C SER A 39 6.66 8.73 -1.08
N MET A 40 5.69 8.21 -1.84
CA MET A 40 4.26 8.22 -1.49
C MET A 40 3.76 9.62 -1.11
N LYS A 41 4.23 10.64 -1.84
CA LYS A 41 3.86 12.05 -1.63
C LYS A 41 2.92 12.58 -2.70
N THR A 42 3.14 12.20 -3.96
CA THR A 42 2.31 12.65 -5.07
C THR A 42 1.36 11.53 -5.46
N MET A 43 0.08 11.71 -5.16
CA MET A 43 -0.95 10.78 -5.60
C MET A 43 -1.16 10.85 -7.11
N LYS A 44 -1.52 9.70 -7.68
CA LYS A 44 -1.95 9.61 -9.07
C LYS A 44 -3.25 10.40 -9.29
N ALA A 45 -3.48 10.78 -10.53
CA ALA A 45 -4.72 11.42 -10.94
C ALA A 45 -5.92 10.49 -10.66
N GLU A 46 -7.11 11.07 -10.50
CA GLU A 46 -8.34 10.35 -10.15
C GLU A 46 -8.57 9.08 -10.99
N ALA A 47 -8.39 9.15 -12.32
CA ALA A 47 -8.60 8.02 -13.22
C ALA A 47 -7.68 6.84 -12.89
N ASP A 48 -6.39 7.11 -12.70
CA ASP A 48 -5.39 6.11 -12.36
C ASP A 48 -5.54 5.61 -10.92
N PHE A 49 -5.97 6.49 -10.00
CA PHE A 49 -6.29 6.14 -8.62
C PHE A 49 -7.45 5.14 -8.58
N LYS A 50 -8.55 5.42 -9.31
CA LYS A 50 -9.70 4.52 -9.43
C LYS A 50 -9.33 3.20 -10.10
N ALA A 51 -8.46 3.23 -11.11
CA ALA A 51 -7.96 2.02 -11.76
C ALA A 51 -7.11 1.16 -10.80
N ALA A 52 -6.22 1.78 -10.02
CA ALA A 52 -5.44 1.10 -8.99
C ALA A 52 -6.34 0.51 -7.90
N TRP A 53 -7.34 1.26 -7.44
CA TRP A 53 -8.35 0.77 -6.50
C TRP A 53 -9.11 -0.44 -7.04
N ALA A 54 -9.64 -0.34 -8.26
CA ALA A 54 -10.40 -1.41 -8.91
C ALA A 54 -9.57 -2.68 -9.16
N SER A 55 -8.26 -2.53 -9.35
CA SER A 55 -7.32 -3.65 -9.53
C SER A 55 -6.95 -4.33 -8.21
N MET A 56 -7.24 -3.70 -7.08
CA MET A 56 -6.91 -4.23 -5.77
C MET A 56 -7.88 -5.32 -5.34
N ALA A 57 -7.37 -6.30 -4.59
CA ALA A 57 -8.18 -7.35 -4.01
C ALA A 57 -9.19 -6.77 -3.01
N LYS A 58 -10.39 -7.36 -2.97
CA LYS A 58 -11.51 -6.80 -2.21
C LYS A 58 -11.28 -6.81 -0.69
N ASP A 59 -10.56 -7.80 -0.19
CA ASP A 59 -10.12 -7.87 1.21
C ASP A 59 -9.22 -6.68 1.60
N LYS A 60 -8.30 -6.28 0.71
CA LYS A 60 -7.44 -5.12 0.90
C LYS A 60 -8.25 -3.81 0.81
N GLN A 61 -9.18 -3.71 -0.13
CA GLN A 61 -10.08 -2.56 -0.20
C GLN A 61 -10.88 -2.38 1.09
N ASP A 62 -11.49 -3.45 1.60
CA ASP A 62 -12.30 -3.41 2.82
C ASP A 62 -11.42 -3.07 4.04
N ALA A 63 -10.18 -3.58 4.12
CA ALA A 63 -9.23 -3.23 5.17
C ALA A 63 -8.80 -1.75 5.10
N MET A 64 -8.44 -1.24 3.93
CA MET A 64 -8.05 0.17 3.75
C MET A 64 -9.21 1.12 4.05
N MET A 65 -10.44 0.79 3.62
CA MET A 65 -11.62 1.60 3.98
C MET A 65 -11.86 1.59 5.49
N LYS A 66 -11.74 0.43 6.14
CA LYS A 66 -11.91 0.32 7.59
C LYS A 66 -10.87 1.14 8.35
N GLU A 67 -9.62 1.12 7.91
CA GLU A 67 -8.56 1.92 8.52
C GLU A 67 -8.71 3.41 8.23
N CYS A 68 -9.21 3.77 7.05
CA CYS A 68 -9.56 5.15 6.75
C CYS A 68 -10.75 5.68 7.55
N GLN A 69 -11.63 4.80 8.04
CA GLN A 69 -12.71 5.13 8.97
C GLN A 69 -12.23 5.19 10.44
N ASP A 70 -11.08 4.59 10.75
CA ASP A 70 -10.49 4.64 12.07
C ASP A 70 -9.71 5.95 12.26
N ALA A 71 -10.07 6.74 13.28
CA ALA A 71 -9.48 8.06 13.52
C ALA A 71 -8.01 8.01 13.99
N ALA A 72 -7.52 6.87 14.49
CA ALA A 72 -6.11 6.70 14.84
C ALA A 72 -5.29 6.31 13.61
N MET A 73 -5.82 5.44 12.76
CA MET A 73 -5.13 4.93 11.56
C MET A 73 -5.20 5.89 10.36
N SER A 74 -6.29 6.64 10.21
CA SER A 74 -6.46 7.62 9.12
C SER A 74 -5.62 8.88 9.29
N LYS A 75 -5.21 9.25 10.52
CA LYS A 75 -4.41 10.47 10.78
C LYS A 75 -3.13 10.57 9.93
N PRO A 76 -2.24 9.56 9.89
CA PRO A 76 -1.05 9.61 9.04
C PRO A 76 -1.36 9.57 7.54
N HIS A 77 -2.54 9.08 7.15
CA HIS A 77 -2.96 8.91 5.75
C HIS A 77 -4.16 9.80 5.38
N ALA A 78 -4.34 10.94 6.06
CA ALA A 78 -5.60 11.70 6.00
C ALA A 78 -5.94 12.15 4.57
N GLU A 79 -4.94 12.59 3.80
CA GLU A 79 -5.11 13.00 2.42
C GLU A 79 -5.47 11.82 1.51
N PHE A 80 -4.79 10.67 1.71
CA PHE A 80 -5.12 9.44 1.00
C PHE A 80 -6.54 8.97 1.31
N CYS A 81 -6.93 8.94 2.58
CA CYS A 81 -8.24 8.50 3.01
C CYS A 81 -9.36 9.43 2.51
N ALA A 82 -9.11 10.74 2.45
CA ALA A 82 -10.06 11.68 1.84
C ALA A 82 -10.28 11.35 0.35
N ASN A 83 -9.21 11.14 -0.41
CA ASN A 83 -9.28 10.76 -1.82
C ASN A 83 -9.92 9.38 -2.02
N LEU A 84 -9.56 8.41 -1.19
CA LEU A 84 -10.14 7.07 -1.20
C LEU A 84 -11.66 7.14 -1.02
N MET A 85 -12.14 7.85 -0.01
CA MET A 85 -13.57 7.99 0.26
C MET A 85 -14.29 8.77 -0.86
N MET A 86 -13.63 9.78 -1.43
CA MET A 86 -14.18 10.59 -2.52
C MET A 86 -14.29 9.82 -3.85
N TYR A 87 -13.29 9.01 -4.19
CA TYR A 87 -13.20 8.32 -5.48
C TYR A 87 -13.74 6.89 -5.45
N ALA A 88 -13.64 6.21 -4.32
CA ALA A 88 -13.91 4.78 -4.16
C ALA A 88 -14.98 4.44 -3.11
N GLY A 89 -15.24 5.32 -2.14
CA GLY A 89 -16.27 5.13 -1.10
C GLY A 89 -17.72 5.22 -1.61
N HIS A 90 -17.92 5.49 -2.89
CA HIS A 90 -19.21 5.75 -3.53
C HIS A 90 -19.93 4.49 -4.07
N LYS A 91 -19.71 3.32 -3.47
CA LYS A 91 -20.33 2.06 -3.93
C LYS A 91 -21.53 1.64 -3.11
#